data_AF-A0A437PL16-F1
#
_entry.id   AF-A0A437PL16-F1
#
_cell.length_a   1.000
_cell.length_b   1.000
_cell.length_c   1.000
_cell.angle_alpha   90.00
_cell.angle_beta   90.00
_cell.angle_gamma   90.00
#
_symmetry.space_group_name_H-M   'P 1'
#
loop_
_entity.id
_entity.type
_entity.pdbx_description
1 polymer ?
#
loop_
_entity_poly.entity_id
_entity_poly.type
_entity_poly.pdbx_seq_one_letter_code
_entity_poly.pdbx_strand_id
1 'polypeptide(L)'
;MLEVRRQTYVHFLGAADARILTERTGRGHADDEAQLERALGGVTLEGPPDVTAAAENVLGHLRRHASPDELDQAKRAFVLAAQQALSPPP
;
A
#
# COMPACT_ATOMS: atom_id res chain seq x y z
N MET A 1 -6.53 -18.98 1.66
CA MET A 1 -7.09 -17.63 1.90
C MET A 1 -6.06 -16.69 2.53
N LEU A 2 -5.46 -17.02 3.69
CA LEU A 2 -4.40 -16.19 4.31
C LEU A 2 -3.18 -15.95 3.39
N GLU A 3 -2.78 -16.96 2.61
CA GLU A 3 -1.66 -16.82 1.67
C GLU A 3 -1.97 -15.86 0.51
N VAL A 4 -3.19 -15.92 -0.04
CA VAL A 4 -3.67 -14.99 -1.07
C VAL A 4 -3.72 -13.56 -0.53
N ARG A 5 -4.29 -13.35 0.66
CA ARG A 5 -4.28 -12.05 1.35
C ARG A 5 -2.86 -11.50 1.53
N ARG A 6 -1.94 -12.36 2.00
CA ARG A 6 -0.54 -11.99 2.20
C ARG A 6 0.12 -11.58 0.88
N GLN A 7 -0.10 -12.32 -0.19
CA GLN A 7 0.41 -11.99 -1.52
C GLN A 7 -0.14 -10.66 -2.03
N THR A 8 -1.45 -10.42 -1.86
CA THR A 8 -2.10 -9.15 -2.21
C THR A 8 -1.48 -7.97 -1.47
N TYR A 9 -1.26 -8.08 -0.16
CA TYR A 9 -0.67 -7.00 0.63
C TYR A 9 0.80 -6.75 0.27
N VAL A 10 1.57 -7.80 -0.01
CA VAL A 10 2.95 -7.69 -0.49
C VAL A 10 2.99 -7.01 -1.86
N HIS A 11 2.07 -7.35 -2.76
CA HIS A 11 1.99 -6.72 -4.08
C HIS A 11 1.69 -5.23 -3.99
N PHE A 12 0.73 -4.83 -3.15
CA PHE A 12 0.46 -3.42 -2.87
C PHE A 12 1.67 -2.70 -2.27
N LEU A 13 2.35 -3.30 -1.30
CA LEU A 13 3.54 -2.70 -0.69
C LEU A 13 4.66 -2.49 -1.72
N GLY A 14 4.87 -3.45 -2.62
CA GLY A 14 5.85 -3.32 -3.71
C GLY A 14 5.52 -2.18 -4.67
N ALA A 15 4.25 -2.05 -5.08
CA ALA A 15 3.81 -0.95 -5.94
C ALA A 15 3.93 0.41 -5.24
N ALA A 16 3.62 0.47 -3.94
CA ALA A 16 3.75 1.68 -3.13
C ALA A 16 5.22 2.13 -2.99
N ASP A 17 6.15 1.20 -2.70
CA ASP A 17 7.58 1.55 -2.60
C ASP A 17 8.16 2.01 -3.95
N ALA A 18 7.73 1.40 -5.07
CA ALA A 18 8.11 1.86 -6.41
C ALA A 18 7.63 3.31 -6.64
N ARG A 19 6.38 3.62 -6.29
CA ARG A 19 5.81 4.97 -6.36
C ARG A 19 6.53 5.99 -5.49
N ILE A 20 6.82 5.64 -4.23
CA ILE A 20 7.56 6.52 -3.31
C ILE A 20 8.98 6.79 -3.85
N LEU A 21 9.64 5.78 -4.43
CA LEU A 21 10.95 5.94 -5.04
C LEU A 21 10.90 6.85 -6.27
N THR A 22 9.87 6.69 -7.11
CA THR A 22 9.59 7.55 -8.26
C THR A 22 9.45 9.01 -7.83
N GLU A 23 8.63 9.30 -6.83
CA GLU A 23 8.44 10.65 -6.29
C GLU A 23 9.74 11.25 -5.76
N ARG A 24 10.54 10.45 -5.05
CA ARG A 24 11.80 10.92 -4.45
C ARG A 24 12.91 11.19 -5.47
N THR A 25 12.92 10.45 -6.58
CA THR A 25 14.03 10.47 -7.55
C THR A 25 13.68 11.13 -8.87
N GLY A 26 12.39 11.37 -9.13
CA GLY A 26 11.87 11.83 -10.42
C GLY A 26 12.07 10.82 -11.56
N ARG A 27 12.52 9.60 -11.26
CA ARG A 27 12.79 8.54 -12.24
C ARG A 27 11.85 7.36 -12.00
N GLY A 28 10.61 7.52 -12.44
CA GLY A 28 9.61 6.47 -12.39
C GLY A 28 9.14 5.99 -13.74
N HIS A 29 8.42 4.87 -13.72
CA HIS A 29 7.73 4.38 -14.88
C HIS A 29 6.32 5.00 -14.96
N ALA A 30 5.88 5.34 -16.17
CA ALA A 30 4.53 5.88 -16.38
C ALA A 30 3.43 4.94 -15.86
N ASP A 31 3.70 3.63 -15.77
CA ASP A 31 2.74 2.61 -15.32
C ASP A 31 2.67 2.44 -13.79
N ASP A 32 3.59 3.04 -13.02
CA ASP A 32 3.64 2.86 -11.55
C ASP A 32 2.30 3.25 -10.87
N GLU A 33 1.49 4.12 -11.50
CA GLU A 33 0.20 4.61 -10.96
C GLU A 33 -0.83 3.52 -11.10
N ALA A 34 -0.96 3.05 -12.34
CA ALA A 34 -1.89 2.02 -12.72
C ALA A 34 -1.59 0.73 -11.97
N GLN A 35 -0.31 0.42 -11.70
CA GLN A 35 0.07 -0.71 -10.86
C GLN A 35 -0.37 -0.53 -9.41
N LEU A 36 -0.15 0.66 -8.82
CA LEU A 36 -0.59 0.93 -7.46
C LEU A 36 -2.12 0.90 -7.32
N GLU A 37 -2.85 1.48 -8.26
CA GLU A 37 -4.32 1.49 -8.25
C GLU A 37 -4.91 0.08 -8.44
N ARG A 38 -4.31 -0.74 -9.32
CA ARG A 38 -4.70 -2.16 -9.45
C ARG A 38 -4.43 -2.94 -8.17
N ALA A 39 -3.27 -2.72 -7.56
CA ALA A 39 -2.92 -3.38 -6.31
C ALA A 39 -3.85 -2.96 -5.16
N LEU A 40 -4.27 -1.69 -5.12
CA LEU A 40 -5.29 -1.21 -4.18
C LEU A 40 -6.61 -1.94 -4.37
N GLY A 41 -7.06 -2.14 -5.61
CA GLY A 41 -8.26 -2.93 -5.88
C GLY A 41 -8.20 -4.35 -5.31
N GLY A 42 -7.01 -4.98 -5.37
CA GLY A 42 -6.77 -6.25 -4.70
C GLY A 42 -6.90 -6.18 -3.18
N VAL A 43 -6.30 -5.16 -2.54
CA VAL A 43 -6.41 -4.94 -1.10
C VAL A 43 -7.86 -4.70 -0.67
N THR A 44 -8.60 -3.89 -1.43
CA THR A 44 -10.02 -3.61 -1.16
C THR A 44 -10.89 -4.86 -1.23
N LEU A 45 -10.57 -5.78 -2.14
CA LEU A 45 -11.30 -7.04 -2.28
C LEU A 45 -10.98 -8.03 -1.16
N GLU A 46 -9.70 -8.16 -0.83
CA GLU A 46 -9.21 -9.22 0.04
C GLU A 46 -9.18 -8.82 1.51
N GLY A 47 -8.97 -7.54 1.83
CA GLY A 47 -8.63 -7.05 3.16
C GLY A 47 -9.82 -6.60 4.02
N PRO A 48 -9.65 -6.59 5.35
CA PRO A 48 -10.61 -5.94 6.24
C PRO A 48 -10.56 -4.41 6.07
N PRO A 49 -11.62 -3.69 6.51
CA PRO A 49 -11.75 -2.25 6.28
C PRO A 49 -10.56 -1.42 6.79
N ASP A 50 -9.95 -1.80 7.91
CA ASP A 50 -8.75 -1.12 8.43
C ASP A 50 -7.55 -1.19 7.48
N VAL A 51 -7.35 -2.33 6.80
CA VAL A 51 -6.26 -2.50 5.83
C VAL A 51 -6.56 -1.70 4.57
N THR A 52 -7.81 -1.71 4.11
CA THR A 52 -8.26 -0.91 2.97
C THR A 52 -8.07 0.59 3.23
N ALA A 53 -8.53 1.09 4.39
CA ALA A 53 -8.38 2.50 4.76
C ALA A 53 -6.89 2.91 4.85
N ALA A 54 -6.04 2.04 5.39
CA ALA A 54 -4.60 2.31 5.44
C ALA A 54 -3.96 2.34 4.04
N ALA A 55 -4.40 1.48 3.12
CA ALA A 55 -3.94 1.47 1.73
C ALA A 55 -4.41 2.71 0.96
N GLU A 56 -5.67 3.10 1.11
CA GLU A 56 -6.21 4.34 0.54
C GLU A 56 -5.46 5.57 1.06
N ASN A 57 -5.09 5.57 2.35
CA ASN A 57 -4.31 6.65 2.94
C ASN A 57 -2.93 6.79 2.28
N VAL A 58 -2.24 5.70 1.97
CA VAL A 58 -0.97 5.71 1.22
C VAL A 58 -1.16 6.34 -0.17
N LEU A 59 -2.20 5.94 -0.90
CA LEU A 59 -2.50 6.51 -2.21
C LEU A 59 -2.83 8.01 -2.13
N GLY A 60 -3.60 8.42 -1.11
CA GLY A 60 -3.92 9.83 -0.87
C GLY A 60 -2.67 10.67 -0.58
N HIS A 61 -1.70 10.12 0.17
CA HIS A 61 -0.42 10.78 0.43
C HIS A 61 0.45 10.90 -0.82
N LEU A 62 0.46 9.88 -1.68
CA LEU A 62 1.17 9.93 -2.95
C LEU A 62 0.57 10.96 -3.90
N ARG A 63 -0.77 11.00 -4.03
CA ARG A 63 -1.47 11.95 -4.91
C ARG A 63 -1.29 13.42 -4.51
N ARG A 64 -1.06 13.69 -3.23
CA ARG A 64 -0.82 15.05 -2.70
C ARG A 64 0.67 15.42 -2.69
N HIS A 65 1.56 14.60 -3.23
CA HIS A 65 3.01 14.76 -3.15
C HIS A 65 3.49 15.02 -1.71
N ALA A 66 2.98 14.22 -0.76
CA ALA A 66 3.31 14.37 0.65
C ALA A 66 4.81 14.19 0.90
N SER A 67 5.27 14.69 2.04
CA SER A 67 6.68 14.60 2.42
C SER A 67 7.11 13.12 2.57
N PRO A 68 8.39 12.78 2.34
CA PRO A 68 8.89 11.42 2.50
C PRO A 68 8.57 10.79 3.86
N ASP A 69 8.60 11.59 4.94
CA ASP A 69 8.23 11.15 6.29
C ASP A 69 6.75 10.78 6.42
N GLU A 70 5.86 11.58 5.81
CA GLU A 70 4.42 11.31 5.81
C GLU A 70 4.10 10.04 5.00
N LEU A 71 4.81 9.85 3.88
CA LEU A 71 4.70 8.63 3.06
C LEU A 71 5.18 7.39 3.82
N ASP A 72 6.31 7.48 4.52
CA ASP A 72 6.82 6.36 5.32
C ASP A 72 5.90 6.05 6.51
N GLN A 73 5.33 7.08 7.14
CA GLN A 73 4.33 6.92 8.19
C GLN A 73 3.06 6.22 7.68
N ALA A 74 2.52 6.63 6.54
CA ALA A 74 1.36 5.98 5.91
C ALA A 74 1.67 4.51 5.55
N LYS A 75 2.87 4.24 5.02
CA LYS A 75 3.32 2.89 4.70
C LYS A 75 3.40 2.00 5.95
N ARG A 76 3.99 2.51 7.04
CA ARG A 76 4.07 1.80 8.32
C ARG A 76 2.68 1.47 8.89
N ALA A 77 1.73 2.41 8.78
CA ALA A 77 0.35 2.18 9.20
C ALA A 77 -0.32 1.04 8.42
N PHE A 78 -0.13 1.00 7.09
CA PHE A 78 -0.60 -0.12 6.26
C PHE A 78 0.02 -1.45 6.69
N VAL A 79 1.34 -1.49 6.88
CA VAL A 79 2.06 -2.71 7.29
C VAL A 79 1.55 -3.22 8.64
N LEU A 80 1.29 -2.32 9.60
CA LEU A 80 0.73 -2.67 10.91
C LEU A 80 -0.67 -3.29 10.77
N ALA A 81 -1.56 -2.66 10.01
CA ALA A 81 -2.91 -3.15 9.77
C ALA A 81 -2.88 -4.52 9.05
N ALA A 82 -2.01 -4.67 8.05
CA ALA A 82 -1.83 -5.92 7.32
C ALA A 82 -1.33 -7.05 8.23
N GLN A 83 -0.38 -6.77 9.13
CA GLN A 83 0.09 -7.75 10.11
C GLN A 83 -1.03 -8.18 11.06
N GLN A 84 -1.81 -7.23 11.59
CA GLN A 84 -2.95 -7.54 12.47
C GLN A 84 -4.00 -8.39 11.75
N ALA A 85 -4.29 -8.09 10.48
CA ALA A 85 -5.25 -8.85 9.67
C ALA A 85 -4.78 -10.27 9.30
N LEU A 86 -3.47 -10.52 9.33
CA LEU A 86 -2.86 -11.81 9.03
C LEU A 86 -2.55 -12.63 10.29
N SER A 87 -2.51 -12.00 11.47
CA SER A 87 -2.33 -12.69 12.74
C SER A 87 -3.59 -13.49 13.08
N PRO A 88 -3.46 -14.79 13.43
CA PRO A 88 -4.58 -15.53 13.96
C PRO A 88 -5.02 -14.91 15.30
N PRO A 89 -6.33 -14.93 15.63
CA PRO A 89 -6.78 -14.57 16.97
C PRO A 89 -6.14 -15.54 18.00
N PRO A 90 -5.90 -15.08 19.24
CA PRO A 90 -5.38 -15.93 20.32
C PRO A 90 -6.33 -17.08 20.66
#